data_AF-X6NUZ6-F1
#
_entry.id   AF-X6NUZ6-F1
#
_cell.length_a   1.000
_cell.length_b   1.000
_cell.length_c   1.000
_cell.angle_alpha   90.00
_cell.angle_beta   90.00
_cell.angle_gamma   90.00
#
_symmetry.space_group_name_H-M   'P 1'
#
loop_
_entity.id
_entity.type
_entity.pdbx_description
1 polymer ?
#
loop_
_entity_poly.entity_id
_entity_poly.type
_entity_poly.pdbx_seq_one_letter_code
_entity_poly.pdbx_strand_id
1 'polypeptide(L)'
;TENEKIQDKAMRLSTFSQSYFGIKDELQSAENWATAVYELSAVRKCDLPLEKLLALVSTAKAVHISFQQELQERIKNDSDKKFDDTYIGGDDILPILTYVVVQASSESLVLKASDLMLLEGLVDPTQQNAEPGYYLAVFHAAIQWIQEATD
;
A
#
# COMPACT_ATOMS: atom_id res chain seq x y z
N THR A 1 -12.00 -14.79 -14.63
CA THR A 1 -10.52 -15.02 -14.65
C THR A 1 -9.95 -14.85 -13.25
N GLU A 2 -8.69 -15.20 -13.00
CA GLU A 2 -8.06 -15.03 -11.67
C GLU A 2 -8.10 -13.56 -11.20
N ASN A 3 -7.82 -12.62 -12.10
CA ASN A 3 -7.88 -11.18 -11.83
C ASN A 3 -9.29 -10.69 -11.44
N GLU A 4 -10.35 -11.22 -12.07
CA GLU A 4 -11.74 -10.89 -11.68
C GLU A 4 -12.04 -11.34 -10.25
N LYS A 5 -11.54 -12.50 -9.82
CA LYS A 5 -11.72 -12.97 -8.44
C LYS A 5 -11.03 -12.05 -7.43
N ILE A 6 -9.81 -11.59 -7.75
CA ILE A 6 -9.07 -10.64 -6.91
C ILE A 6 -9.82 -9.31 -6.83
N GLN A 7 -10.35 -8.83 -7.96
CA GLN A 7 -11.14 -7.61 -8.01
C GLN A 7 -12.41 -7.72 -7.16
N ASP A 8 -13.17 -8.81 -7.28
CA ASP A 8 -14.39 -9.03 -6.49
C ASP A 8 -14.08 -9.07 -4.99
N LYS A 9 -12.96 -9.70 -4.61
CA LYS A 9 -12.48 -9.71 -3.22
C LYS A 9 -12.07 -8.33 -2.75
N ALA A 10 -11.28 -7.60 -3.52
CA ALA A 10 -10.86 -6.24 -3.19
C ALA A 10 -12.08 -5.31 -3.02
N MET A 11 -13.10 -5.44 -3.87
CA MET A 11 -14.36 -4.67 -3.76
C MET A 11 -15.12 -4.96 -2.47
N ARG A 12 -15.12 -6.21 -1.98
CA ARG A 12 -15.72 -6.54 -0.68
C ARG A 12 -14.86 -6.03 0.47
N LEU A 13 -13.56 -6.25 0.40
CA LEU A 13 -12.59 -5.84 1.41
C LEU A 13 -12.52 -4.31 1.56
N SER A 14 -12.84 -3.54 0.52
CA SER A 14 -12.79 -2.07 0.59
C SER A 14 -13.80 -1.47 1.56
N THR A 15 -14.82 -2.22 1.99
CA THR A 15 -15.78 -1.76 3.01
C THR A 15 -15.27 -1.94 4.44
N PHE A 16 -14.15 -2.64 4.64
CA PHE A 16 -13.61 -2.92 5.97
C PHE A 16 -12.74 -1.76 6.49
N SER A 17 -12.70 -1.60 7.82
CA SER A 17 -11.89 -0.59 8.49
C SER A 17 -10.39 -0.92 8.43
N GLN A 18 -9.55 0.09 8.63
CA GLN A 18 -8.09 -0.09 8.70
C GLN A 18 -7.66 -1.13 9.76
N SER A 19 -8.34 -1.17 10.91
CA SER A 19 -8.10 -2.16 11.97
C SER A 19 -8.31 -3.61 11.54
N TYR A 20 -9.22 -3.89 10.59
CA TYR A 20 -9.44 -5.24 10.06
C TYR A 20 -8.20 -5.80 9.37
N PHE A 21 -7.42 -4.92 8.73
CA PHE A 21 -6.17 -5.29 8.06
C PHE A 21 -5.00 -5.43 9.05
N GLY A 22 -5.21 -5.22 10.34
CA GLY A 22 -4.17 -5.28 11.36
C GLY A 22 -3.40 -3.97 11.55
N ILE A 23 -3.90 -2.85 11.03
CA ILE A 23 -3.31 -1.53 11.24
C ILE A 23 -3.62 -1.07 12.67
N LYS A 24 -2.58 -0.90 13.50
CA LYS A 24 -2.69 -0.45 14.89
C LYS A 24 -3.41 0.90 14.97
N ASP A 25 -4.20 1.12 16.01
CA ASP A 25 -5.04 2.32 16.13
C ASP A 25 -4.24 3.63 16.06
N GLU A 26 -3.04 3.66 16.64
CA GLU A 26 -2.12 4.80 16.59
C GLU A 26 -1.58 5.08 15.18
N LEU A 27 -1.56 4.08 14.30
CA LEU A 27 -1.06 4.17 12.93
C LEU A 27 -2.16 4.40 11.89
N GLN A 28 -3.44 4.35 12.28
CA GLN A 28 -4.55 4.55 11.33
C GLN A 28 -4.56 5.98 10.79
N SER A 29 -4.79 6.13 9.48
CA SER A 29 -4.89 7.41 8.79
C SER A 29 -6.31 7.98 8.89
N ALA A 30 -6.43 9.26 9.21
CA ALA A 30 -7.73 9.94 9.23
C ALA A 30 -8.37 10.04 7.83
N GLU A 31 -7.54 10.08 6.78
CA GLU A 31 -7.97 10.19 5.38
C GLU A 31 -7.97 8.85 4.65
N ASN A 32 -7.91 7.72 5.37
CA ASN A 32 -7.86 6.38 4.77
C ASN A 32 -6.75 6.24 3.71
N TRP A 33 -5.59 6.87 3.97
CA TRP A 33 -4.44 6.83 3.06
C TRP A 33 -4.73 7.36 1.64
N ALA A 34 -5.65 8.32 1.49
CA ALA A 34 -6.12 8.83 0.20
C ALA A 34 -4.99 9.20 -0.77
N THR A 35 -3.92 9.84 -0.29
CA THR A 35 -2.74 10.19 -1.11
C THR A 35 -2.04 8.94 -1.67
N ALA A 36 -1.82 7.92 -0.84
CA ALA A 36 -1.19 6.67 -1.29
C ALA A 36 -2.12 5.89 -2.25
N VAL A 37 -3.43 5.88 -1.99
CA VAL A 37 -4.43 5.28 -2.89
C VAL A 37 -4.40 5.97 -4.26
N TYR A 38 -4.30 7.31 -4.28
CA TYR A 38 -4.16 8.08 -5.51
C TYR A 38 -2.86 7.76 -6.25
N GLU A 39 -1.71 7.76 -5.57
CA GLU A 39 -0.42 7.41 -6.17
C GLU A 39 -0.44 6.00 -6.79
N LEU A 40 -1.03 5.02 -6.09
CA LEU A 40 -1.12 3.66 -6.60
C LEU A 40 -1.99 3.57 -7.86
N SER A 41 -3.05 4.38 -7.94
CA SER A 41 -3.90 4.45 -9.13
C SER A 41 -3.14 4.86 -10.40
N ALA A 42 -2.02 5.58 -10.25
CA ALA A 42 -1.18 6.00 -11.37
C ALA A 42 -0.47 4.82 -12.07
N VAL A 43 -0.29 3.67 -11.40
CA VAL A 43 0.31 2.46 -11.99
C VAL A 43 -0.40 2.04 -13.28
N ARG A 44 -1.72 2.26 -13.38
CA ARG A 44 -2.49 1.94 -14.59
C ARG A 44 -2.10 2.76 -15.82
N LYS A 45 -1.49 3.92 -15.62
CA LYS A 45 -1.06 4.84 -16.67
C LYS A 45 0.41 4.62 -17.07
N CYS A 46 1.12 3.73 -16.39
CA CYS A 46 2.52 3.44 -16.66
C CYS A 46 2.63 2.30 -17.68
N ASP A 47 3.38 2.56 -18.75
CA ASP A 47 3.63 1.56 -19.79
C ASP A 47 4.95 0.81 -19.52
N LEU A 48 5.93 1.47 -18.88
CA LEU A 48 7.24 0.90 -18.64
C LEU A 48 7.34 0.20 -17.27
N PRO A 49 8.04 -0.94 -17.16
CA PRO A 49 8.29 -1.62 -15.88
C PRO A 49 8.92 -0.69 -14.83
N LEU A 50 9.89 0.13 -15.23
CA LEU A 50 10.54 1.07 -14.31
C LEU A 50 9.55 2.12 -13.76
N GLU A 51 8.65 2.64 -14.61
CA GLU A 51 7.63 3.62 -14.18
C GLU A 51 6.67 2.99 -13.17
N LYS A 52 6.21 1.77 -13.44
CA LYS A 52 5.37 1.00 -12.51
C LYS A 52 6.07 0.78 -11.18
N LEU A 53 7.34 0.35 -11.19
CA LEU A 53 8.13 0.16 -9.97
C LEU A 53 8.27 1.47 -9.18
N LEU A 54 8.58 2.58 -9.87
CA LEU A 54 8.67 3.89 -9.23
C LEU A 54 7.34 4.33 -8.64
N ALA A 55 6.21 4.05 -9.30
CA ALA A 55 4.88 4.33 -8.75
C ALA A 55 4.58 3.50 -7.48
N LEU A 56 5.03 2.24 -7.41
CA LEU A 56 4.94 1.44 -6.19
C LEU A 56 5.76 2.05 -5.04
N VAL A 57 6.99 2.50 -5.33
CA VAL A 57 7.84 3.18 -4.34
C VAL A 57 7.23 4.52 -3.91
N SER A 58 6.70 5.31 -4.85
CA SER A 58 6.00 6.57 -4.55
C SER A 58 4.78 6.35 -3.67
N THR A 59 4.02 5.27 -3.91
CA THR A 59 2.89 4.86 -3.06
C THR A 59 3.33 4.62 -1.62
N ALA A 60 4.41 3.86 -1.41
CA ALA A 60 4.95 3.60 -0.07
C ALA A 60 5.49 4.87 0.59
N LYS A 61 6.15 5.76 -0.18
CA LYS A 61 6.59 7.06 0.32
C LYS A 61 5.42 7.95 0.71
N ALA A 62 4.33 7.92 -0.05
CA ALA A 62 3.11 8.66 0.26
C ALA A 62 2.50 8.24 1.60
N VAL A 63 2.53 6.93 1.94
CA VAL A 63 2.14 6.43 3.27
C VAL A 63 2.98 7.07 4.37
N HIS A 64 4.31 7.05 4.26
CA HIS A 64 5.17 7.65 5.26
C HIS A 64 4.96 9.17 5.37
N ILE A 65 4.82 9.87 4.24
CA ILE A 65 4.63 11.31 4.20
C ILE A 65 3.29 11.71 4.84
N SER A 66 2.19 11.04 4.44
CA SER A 66 0.86 11.35 4.99
C SER A 66 0.80 11.05 6.48
N PHE A 67 1.39 9.93 6.92
CA PHE A 67 1.47 9.60 8.35
C PHE A 67 2.24 10.65 9.15
N GLN A 68 3.40 11.11 8.65
CA GLN A 68 4.18 12.14 9.33
C GLN A 68 3.43 13.48 9.41
N GLN A 69 2.67 13.84 8.37
CA GLN A 69 1.82 15.03 8.35
C GLN A 69 0.70 14.92 9.39
N GLU A 70 -0.03 13.81 9.40
CA GLU A 70 -1.10 13.58 10.39
C GLU A 70 -0.55 13.55 11.82
N LEU A 71 0.62 12.95 12.04
CA LEU A 71 1.27 12.90 13.35
C LEU A 71 1.63 14.31 13.84
N GLN A 72 2.19 15.15 12.97
CA GLN A 72 2.49 16.55 13.25
C GLN A 72 1.23 17.34 13.64
N GLU A 73 0.11 17.09 12.98
CA GLU A 73 -1.18 17.72 13.32
C GLU A 73 -1.72 17.24 14.67
N ARG A 74 -1.63 15.93 14.95
CA ARG A 74 -2.01 15.36 16.26
C ARG A 74 -1.18 15.96 17.40
N ILE A 75 0.13 16.10 17.22
CA ILE A 75 1.03 16.73 18.21
C ILE A 75 0.66 18.21 18.45
N LYS A 76 0.31 18.95 17.38
CA LYS A 76 -0.11 20.35 17.52
C LYS A 76 -1.45 20.49 18.27
N ASN A 77 -2.37 19.56 18.05
CA ASN A 77 -3.70 19.59 18.64
C ASN A 77 -3.74 19.03 20.08
N ASP A 78 -2.81 18.15 20.45
CA ASP A 78 -2.75 17.48 21.76
C ASP A 78 -1.31 17.54 22.30
N SER A 79 -0.93 18.71 22.83
CA SER A 79 0.42 19.00 23.33
C SER A 79 0.84 18.19 24.57
N ASP A 80 -0.10 17.51 25.23
CA ASP A 80 0.15 16.75 26.45
C ASP A 80 0.47 15.26 26.18
N LYS A 81 0.16 14.74 24.98
CA LYS A 81 0.51 13.37 24.61
C LYS A 81 1.91 13.28 24.01
N LYS A 82 2.74 12.40 24.57
CA LYS A 82 4.01 11.99 23.97
C LYS A 82 3.76 11.07 22.79
N PHE A 83 3.91 11.61 21.59
CA PHE A 83 3.90 10.87 20.33
C PHE A 83 5.31 10.55 19.78
N ASP A 84 6.38 10.93 20.50
CA ASP A 84 7.78 10.89 20.03
C ASP A 84 8.25 9.52 19.51
N ASP A 85 7.65 8.43 19.99
CA ASP A 85 8.02 7.06 19.59
C ASP A 85 7.07 6.44 18.55
N THR A 86 6.10 7.20 18.02
CA THR A 86 5.14 6.67 17.04
C THR A 86 5.71 6.79 15.63
N TYR A 87 6.10 5.66 15.04
CA TYR A 87 6.57 5.58 13.66
C TYR A 87 6.05 4.31 13.00
N ILE A 88 6.05 4.30 11.67
CA ILE A 88 5.71 3.10 10.88
C ILE A 88 6.96 2.23 10.78
N GLY A 89 6.92 1.05 11.42
CA GLY A 89 7.96 0.04 11.32
C GLY A 89 7.77 -0.89 10.11
N GLY A 90 8.71 -1.81 9.90
CA GLY A 90 8.66 -2.78 8.79
C GLY A 90 7.45 -3.71 8.85
N ASP A 91 7.05 -4.15 10.05
CA ASP A 91 5.88 -5.03 10.25
C ASP A 91 4.55 -4.29 10.03
N ASP A 92 4.56 -2.95 10.14
CA ASP A 92 3.37 -2.12 9.96
C ASP A 92 3.11 -1.79 8.48
N ILE A 93 4.13 -1.92 7.61
CA ILE A 93 4.03 -1.53 6.20
C ILE A 93 3.13 -2.47 5.39
N LEU A 94 3.26 -3.79 5.58
CA LEU A 94 2.45 -4.76 4.85
C LEU A 94 0.94 -4.56 5.07
N PRO A 95 0.42 -4.47 6.31
CA PRO A 95 -1.02 -4.27 6.51
C PRO A 95 -1.52 -2.93 5.95
N ILE A 96 -0.71 -1.86 6.06
CA ILE A 96 -1.05 -0.55 5.49
C ILE A 96 -1.12 -0.61 3.96
N LEU A 97 -0.09 -1.16 3.30
CA LEU A 97 -0.09 -1.25 1.84
C LEU A 97 -1.14 -2.23 1.31
N THR A 98 -1.47 -3.28 2.07
CA THR A 98 -2.59 -4.17 1.73
C THR A 98 -3.92 -3.42 1.72
N TYR A 99 -4.18 -2.60 2.74
CA TYR A 99 -5.34 -1.71 2.77
C TYR A 99 -5.35 -0.75 1.57
N VAL A 100 -4.21 -0.09 1.28
CA VAL A 100 -4.08 0.82 0.14
C VAL A 100 -4.38 0.14 -1.20
N VAL A 101 -3.86 -1.08 -1.41
CA VAL A 101 -4.11 -1.87 -2.62
C VAL A 101 -5.60 -2.20 -2.78
N VAL A 102 -6.25 -2.59 -1.68
CA VAL A 102 -7.69 -2.87 -1.65
C VAL A 102 -8.49 -1.62 -2.02
N GLN A 103 -8.22 -0.48 -1.38
CA GLN A 103 -8.94 0.76 -1.63
C GLN A 103 -8.75 1.26 -3.07
N ALA A 104 -7.51 1.22 -3.59
CA ALA A 104 -7.20 1.57 -4.98
C ALA A 104 -7.83 0.60 -5.99
N SER A 105 -8.21 -0.60 -5.55
CA SER A 105 -8.79 -1.66 -6.39
C SER A 105 -10.31 -1.80 -6.27
N SER A 106 -10.97 -0.93 -5.52
CA SER A 106 -12.41 -1.00 -5.22
C SER A 106 -13.32 -1.00 -6.46
N GLU A 107 -13.00 -0.18 -7.47
CA GLU A 107 -13.76 -0.12 -8.73
C GLU A 107 -13.19 -1.02 -9.84
N SER A 108 -11.87 -1.15 -9.88
CA SER A 108 -11.14 -1.91 -10.90
C SER A 108 -9.83 -2.38 -10.28
N LEU A 109 -9.29 -3.52 -10.69
CA LEU A 109 -8.00 -3.97 -10.17
C LEU A 109 -6.87 -3.01 -10.61
N VAL A 110 -6.11 -2.44 -9.66
CA VAL A 110 -5.02 -1.50 -9.96
C VAL A 110 -3.71 -2.20 -10.34
N LEU A 111 -3.47 -3.35 -9.73
CA LEU A 111 -2.21 -4.09 -9.84
C LEU A 111 -2.55 -5.58 -10.01
N LYS A 112 -2.04 -6.20 -11.06
CA LYS A 112 -2.26 -7.63 -11.34
C LYS A 112 -1.04 -8.42 -10.90
N ALA A 113 -1.24 -9.68 -10.54
CA ALA A 113 -0.13 -10.60 -10.25
C ALA A 113 0.88 -10.67 -11.43
N SER A 114 0.37 -10.62 -12.67
CA SER A 114 1.21 -10.58 -13.88
C SER A 114 2.07 -9.31 -13.99
N ASP A 115 1.58 -8.15 -13.51
CA ASP A 115 2.38 -6.93 -13.51
C ASP A 115 3.57 -7.09 -12.55
N LEU A 116 3.34 -7.66 -11.37
CA LEU A 116 4.38 -7.91 -10.38
C LEU A 116 5.44 -8.92 -10.85
N MET A 117 5.02 -10.01 -11.50
CA MET A 117 5.96 -10.96 -12.13
C MET A 117 6.80 -10.30 -13.23
N LEU A 118 6.21 -9.39 -14.02
CA LEU A 118 6.95 -8.64 -15.04
C LEU A 118 8.00 -7.72 -14.41
N LEU A 119 7.67 -7.04 -13.31
CA LEU A 119 8.60 -6.20 -12.57
C LEU A 119 9.77 -7.02 -12.01
N GLU A 120 9.48 -8.19 -11.45
CA GLU A 120 10.53 -9.09 -10.95
C GLU A 120 11.44 -9.62 -12.07
N GLY A 121 10.91 -9.85 -13.28
CA GLY A 121 11.70 -10.36 -14.40
C GLY A 121 12.50 -9.30 -15.17
N LEU A 122 12.05 -8.03 -15.18
CA LEU A 122 12.59 -6.99 -16.07
C LEU A 122 13.33 -5.85 -15.36
N VAL A 123 13.21 -5.72 -14.04
CA VAL A 123 13.89 -4.67 -13.28
C VAL A 123 15.35 -5.05 -13.04
N ASP A 124 16.25 -4.06 -13.13
CA ASP A 124 17.68 -4.23 -12.86
C ASP A 124 17.93 -4.87 -11.47
N PRO A 125 18.78 -5.91 -11.36
CA PRO A 125 19.05 -6.58 -10.08
C PRO A 125 19.57 -5.66 -8.97
N THR A 126 20.25 -4.56 -9.32
CA THR A 126 20.75 -3.59 -8.33
C THR A 126 19.58 -2.84 -7.67
N GLN A 127 18.53 -2.53 -8.44
CA GLN A 127 17.30 -1.91 -7.91
C GLN A 127 16.47 -2.90 -7.09
N GLN A 128 16.48 -4.18 -7.47
CA GLN A 128 15.81 -5.25 -6.72
C GLN A 128 16.45 -5.54 -5.37
N ASN A 129 17.75 -5.30 -5.22
CA ASN A 129 18.45 -5.48 -3.94
C ASN A 129 18.38 -4.26 -3.00
N ALA A 130 17.59 -3.24 -3.36
CA ALA A 130 17.44 -2.00 -2.63
C ALA A 130 15.98 -1.75 -2.17
N GLU A 131 15.68 -0.53 -1.72
CA GLU A 131 14.33 -0.08 -1.32
C GLU A 131 13.21 -0.51 -2.31
N PRO A 132 13.38 -0.39 -3.65
CA PRO A 132 12.33 -0.79 -4.59
C PRO A 132 12.00 -2.29 -4.55
N GLY A 133 12.99 -3.15 -4.35
CA GLY A 133 12.76 -4.59 -4.25
C GLY A 133 12.05 -5.00 -2.96
N TYR A 134 12.34 -4.31 -1.85
CA TYR A 134 11.60 -4.49 -0.61
C TYR A 134 10.11 -4.18 -0.81
N TYR A 135 9.76 -3.03 -1.36
CA TYR A 135 8.35 -2.70 -1.59
C TYR A 135 7.70 -3.60 -2.64
N LEU A 136 8.42 -4.01 -3.68
CA LEU A 136 7.92 -4.98 -4.64
C LEU A 136 7.51 -6.29 -3.95
N ALA A 137 8.33 -6.80 -3.02
CA ALA A 137 7.99 -7.97 -2.22
C ALA A 137 6.76 -7.75 -1.33
N VAL A 138 6.61 -6.55 -0.74
CA VAL A 138 5.41 -6.19 0.04
C VAL A 138 4.15 -6.18 -0.83
N PHE A 139 4.21 -5.62 -2.04
CA PHE A 139 3.06 -5.63 -2.96
C PHE A 139 2.70 -7.03 -3.45
N HIS A 140 3.69 -7.91 -3.67
CA HIS A 140 3.45 -9.35 -3.91
C HIS A 140 2.68 -9.98 -2.74
N ALA A 141 3.16 -9.78 -1.51
CA ALA A 141 2.51 -10.31 -0.32
C ALA A 141 1.08 -9.75 -0.14
N ALA A 142 0.86 -8.46 -0.43
CA ALA A 142 -0.47 -7.84 -0.36
C ALA A 142 -1.46 -8.46 -1.36
N ILE A 143 -1.05 -8.66 -2.62
CA ILE A 143 -1.90 -9.29 -3.63
C ILE A 143 -2.19 -10.75 -3.27
N GLN A 144 -1.18 -11.48 -2.81
CA GLN A 144 -1.36 -12.86 -2.33
C GLN A 144 -2.32 -12.93 -1.14
N TRP A 145 -2.19 -12.02 -0.18
CA TRP A 145 -3.11 -11.94 0.96
C TRP A 145 -4.56 -11.71 0.51
N ILE A 146 -4.79 -10.81 -0.45
CA ILE A 146 -6.13 -10.57 -1.01
C ILE A 146 -6.65 -11.82 -1.75
N GLN A 147 -5.78 -12.54 -2.46
CA GLN A 147 -6.13 -13.80 -3.12
C GLN A 147 -6.55 -14.88 -2.12
N GLU A 148 -5.89 -14.97 -0.96
CA GLU A 148 -6.12 -15.99 0.07
C GLU A 148 -7.17 -15.58 1.11
N ALA A 149 -7.49 -14.28 1.21
CA ALA A 149 -8.49 -13.75 2.13
C ALA A 149 -9.80 -14.54 1.98
N THR A 150 -10.22 -15.15 3.08
CA THR A 150 -11.47 -15.90 3.18
C THR A 150 -12.45 -15.01 3.93
N ASP A 151 -13.57 -14.70 3.29
CA ASP A 151 -14.65 -13.88 3.87
C ASP A 151 -15.11 -14.42 5.24
#